data_AF-F0SSB8-F1
#
_entry.id   AF-F0SSB8-F1
#
_cell.length_a   1.000
_cell.length_b   1.000
_cell.length_c   1.000
_cell.angle_alpha   90.00
_cell.angle_beta   90.00
_cell.angle_gamma   90.00
#
_symmetry.space_group_name_H-M   'P 1'
#
loop_
_entity.id
_entity.type
_entity.pdbx_description
1 polymer ?
#
loop_
_entity_poly.entity_id
_entity_poly.type
_entity_poly.pdbx_seq_one_letter_code
_entity_poly.pdbx_strand_id
1 'polypeptide(L)'
;MSMRKRTVSLIAGGAATLLLGLGYGLYAWRAEPRTRELATTPPAASSQSNDRTDSATATGDSPADNADIPQTPTRPSDLTPEQIRQVVAGHWTSEYYGTRYLTVRNDGTATILFQANTMARMVVGARLRIEYTWEYDPSKERVIFTMVDGGPESGIAYVRKLWGNQQKQDVLFVCTGELHLRDLDGKTEHHWVALNEIPNKVQDRFAKL
;
A
#
# COMPACT_ATOMS: atom_id res chain seq x y z
N MET A 1 9.33 -52.83 -13.51
CA MET A 1 9.79 -51.68 -12.69
C MET A 1 10.76 -50.85 -13.51
N SER A 2 10.34 -49.68 -13.99
CA SER A 2 11.21 -48.76 -14.73
C SER A 2 10.99 -47.34 -14.19
N MET A 3 12.01 -46.81 -13.52
CA MET A 3 12.06 -45.47 -12.94
C MET A 3 12.24 -44.43 -14.06
N ARG A 4 11.32 -43.48 -14.17
CA ARG A 4 11.50 -42.26 -14.98
C ARG A 4 12.18 -41.19 -14.13
N LYS A 5 13.40 -40.81 -14.51
CA LYS A 5 14.08 -39.60 -14.01
C LYS A 5 13.33 -38.37 -14.54
N ARG A 6 12.86 -37.49 -13.64
CA ARG A 6 12.34 -36.16 -14.00
C ARG A 6 13.47 -35.15 -13.95
N THR A 7 13.81 -34.59 -15.10
CA THR A 7 14.71 -33.45 -15.26
C THR A 7 13.93 -32.19 -14.89
N VAL A 8 14.38 -31.46 -13.88
CA VAL A 8 13.86 -30.13 -13.53
C VAL A 8 14.69 -29.10 -14.30
N SER A 9 14.08 -28.46 -15.32
CA SER A 9 14.66 -27.27 -15.94
C SER A 9 14.38 -26.06 -15.05
N LEU A 10 15.44 -25.50 -14.47
CA LEU A 10 15.43 -24.13 -13.94
C LEU A 10 15.25 -23.17 -15.12
N ILE A 11 14.11 -22.49 -15.19
CA ILE A 11 13.96 -21.31 -16.05
C ILE A 11 14.54 -20.12 -15.28
N ALA A 12 15.78 -19.76 -15.63
CA ALA A 12 16.38 -18.50 -15.26
C ALA A 12 15.66 -17.37 -16.02
N GLY A 13 14.75 -16.68 -15.35
CA GLY A 13 14.15 -15.44 -15.85
C GLY A 13 15.19 -14.33 -15.80
N GLY A 14 15.77 -13.98 -16.95
CA GLY A 14 16.69 -12.87 -17.10
C GLY A 14 16.02 -11.53 -16.82
N ALA A 15 16.56 -10.78 -15.87
CA ALA A 15 16.17 -9.41 -15.58
C ALA A 15 16.61 -8.49 -16.73
N ALA A 16 15.65 -8.02 -17.53
CA ALA A 16 15.89 -6.99 -18.53
C ALA A 16 16.08 -5.64 -17.81
N THR A 17 17.33 -5.27 -17.60
CA THR A 17 17.71 -3.96 -17.06
C THR A 17 17.62 -2.94 -18.19
N LEU A 18 16.52 -2.19 -18.26
CA LEU A 18 16.42 -1.02 -19.13
C LEU A 18 16.33 0.24 -18.27
N LEU A 19 17.44 0.97 -18.32
CA LEU A 19 17.66 2.29 -17.75
C LEU A 19 16.64 3.30 -18.33
N LEU A 20 15.57 3.57 -17.60
CA LEU A 20 14.97 4.90 -17.59
C LEU A 20 15.67 5.70 -16.50
N GLY A 21 16.92 6.05 -16.77
CA GLY A 21 17.59 7.11 -16.04
C GLY A 21 16.98 8.43 -16.46
N LEU A 22 16.31 9.12 -15.53
CA LEU A 22 16.17 10.57 -15.46
C LEU A 22 15.42 10.94 -14.16
N GLY A 23 16.10 11.68 -13.28
CA GLY A 23 15.44 12.57 -12.32
C GLY A 23 15.40 12.10 -10.87
N TYR A 24 16.39 12.58 -10.12
CA TYR A 24 16.44 12.62 -8.66
C TYR A 24 15.17 13.18 -8.01
N GLY A 25 14.89 12.70 -6.79
CA GLY A 25 13.94 13.32 -5.87
C GLY A 25 14.08 12.76 -4.46
N LEU A 26 15.18 13.10 -3.76
CA LEU A 26 15.23 13.09 -2.30
C LEU A 26 14.10 14.00 -1.80
N TYR A 27 12.95 13.44 -1.46
CA TYR A 27 11.93 14.16 -0.73
C TYR A 27 12.29 14.17 0.76
N ALA A 28 13.26 15.00 1.10
CA ALA A 28 13.42 15.50 2.46
C ALA A 28 12.29 16.53 2.70
N TRP A 29 11.16 16.10 3.26
CA TRP A 29 10.16 17.04 3.76
C TRP A 29 10.52 17.50 5.16
N ARG A 30 10.89 18.78 5.20
CA ARG A 30 11.12 19.63 6.36
C ARG A 30 9.74 19.98 6.94
N ALA A 31 9.46 19.58 8.19
CA ALA A 31 8.29 20.05 8.92
C ALA A 31 8.48 21.55 9.24
N GLU A 32 7.65 22.41 8.66
CA GLU A 32 7.57 23.82 9.06
C GLU A 32 6.80 23.93 10.39
N PRO A 33 7.38 24.54 11.43
CA PRO A 33 6.65 24.82 12.66
C PRO A 33 5.62 25.91 12.36
N ARG A 34 4.33 25.61 12.61
CA ARG A 34 3.27 26.62 12.64
C ARG A 34 3.72 27.78 13.51
N THR A 35 3.90 28.93 12.89
CA THR A 35 4.10 30.18 13.59
C THR A 35 2.83 30.49 14.37
N ARG A 36 2.99 30.54 15.69
CA ARG A 36 1.99 30.93 16.67
C ARG A 36 1.78 32.44 16.52
N GLU A 37 0.68 32.84 15.89
CA GLU A 37 0.28 34.25 15.84
C GLU A 37 -0.36 34.61 17.19
N LEU A 38 0.28 35.55 17.90
CA LEU A 38 -0.25 36.18 19.11
C LEU A 38 -1.33 37.20 18.71
N ALA A 39 -2.51 37.09 19.31
CA ALA A 39 -3.45 38.21 19.45
C ALA A 39 -4.13 38.16 20.83
N THR A 40 -3.56 38.93 21.77
CA THR A 40 -4.21 39.98 22.59
C THR A 40 -5.60 39.72 23.23
N THR A 41 -5.56 39.38 24.53
CA THR A 41 -6.21 40.04 25.69
C THR A 41 -7.73 39.87 25.96
N PRO A 42 -8.17 39.74 27.24
CA PRO A 42 -9.45 39.13 27.65
C PRO A 42 -10.55 40.14 28.03
N PRO A 43 -11.77 39.64 28.33
CA PRO A 43 -12.44 40.12 29.53
C PRO A 43 -13.12 39.01 30.39
N ALA A 44 -12.91 39.17 31.70
CA ALA A 44 -13.81 38.98 32.85
C ALA A 44 -14.95 37.93 32.83
N ALA A 45 -14.76 36.95 33.73
CA ALA A 45 -15.67 36.46 34.77
C ALA A 45 -17.17 36.24 34.46
N SER A 46 -17.60 34.98 34.58
CA SER A 46 -18.75 34.60 35.43
C SER A 46 -18.71 33.12 35.76
N SER A 47 -18.61 32.83 37.05
CA SER A 47 -18.71 31.51 37.66
C SER A 47 -20.14 30.97 37.56
N GLN A 48 -20.33 29.74 37.06
CA GLN A 48 -21.45 28.90 37.47
C GLN A 48 -20.94 27.48 37.72
N SER A 49 -20.90 27.15 39.00
CA SER A 49 -20.85 25.80 39.55
C SER A 49 -22.17 25.11 39.23
N ASN A 50 -22.12 23.96 38.56
CA ASN A 50 -23.20 22.98 38.59
C ASN A 50 -22.55 21.62 38.88
N ASP A 51 -22.55 21.32 40.17
CA ASP A 51 -22.39 20.01 40.74
C ASP A 51 -23.60 19.14 40.35
N ARG A 52 -23.39 18.15 39.49
CA ARG A 52 -24.27 16.98 39.38
C ARG A 52 -23.42 15.74 39.13
N THR A 53 -23.20 15.03 40.23
CA THR A 53 -23.02 13.58 40.26
C THR A 53 -24.23 12.92 39.62
N ASP A 54 -24.02 12.09 38.60
CA ASP A 54 -24.70 10.81 38.50
C ASP A 54 -23.92 9.84 37.60
N SER A 55 -23.60 8.71 38.22
CA SER A 55 -23.06 7.52 37.62
C SER A 55 -23.96 7.00 36.50
N ALA A 56 -23.42 6.89 35.30
CA ALA A 56 -23.89 5.93 34.32
C ALA A 56 -22.68 5.24 33.71
N THR A 57 -22.37 4.08 34.26
CA THR A 57 -21.53 3.04 33.68
C THR A 57 -22.14 2.65 32.33
N ALA A 58 -21.82 3.36 31.27
CA ALA A 58 -21.90 2.83 29.93
C ALA A 58 -20.62 2.04 29.70
N THR A 59 -20.66 0.75 30.08
CA THR A 59 -19.80 -0.28 29.50
C THR A 59 -20.13 -0.31 28.01
N GLY A 60 -19.55 0.61 27.25
CA GLY A 60 -19.43 0.46 25.82
C GLY A 60 -18.44 -0.66 25.60
N ASP A 61 -18.94 -1.80 25.14
CA ASP A 61 -18.18 -2.81 24.41
C ASP A 61 -17.38 -2.09 23.31
N SER A 62 -16.16 -1.68 23.65
CA SER A 62 -15.16 -1.27 22.69
C SER A 62 -14.52 -2.55 22.17
N PRO A 63 -14.53 -2.84 20.85
CA PRO A 63 -14.03 -4.09 20.33
C PRO A 63 -12.54 -4.23 20.70
N ALA A 64 -12.23 -5.18 21.57
CA ALA A 64 -10.89 -5.47 22.06
C ALA A 64 -9.97 -6.14 21.02
N ASP A 65 -10.24 -5.96 19.72
CA ASP A 65 -9.60 -6.69 18.62
C ASP A 65 -8.70 -5.80 17.73
N ASN A 66 -8.67 -4.48 17.98
CA ASN A 66 -7.83 -3.52 17.24
C ASN A 66 -6.58 -3.06 18.00
N ALA A 67 -6.40 -3.49 19.25
CA ALA A 67 -5.31 -2.99 20.11
C ALA A 67 -3.92 -3.57 19.74
N ASP A 68 -3.86 -4.61 18.91
CA ASP A 68 -2.62 -5.33 18.58
C ASP A 68 -2.08 -5.02 17.17
N ILE A 69 -2.71 -4.10 16.44
CA ILE A 69 -2.24 -3.67 15.12
C ILE A 69 -1.35 -2.42 15.28
N PRO A 70 -0.13 -2.39 14.71
CA PRO A 70 0.80 -1.27 14.86
C PRO A 70 0.21 0.05 14.34
N GLN A 71 0.21 1.07 15.19
CA GLN A 71 -0.26 2.43 14.84
C GLN A 71 0.87 3.35 14.36
N THR A 72 2.10 3.03 14.70
CA THR A 72 3.31 3.74 14.25
C THR A 72 4.10 2.85 13.31
N PRO A 73 4.88 3.40 12.36
CA PRO A 73 5.71 2.62 11.45
C PRO A 73 6.62 1.65 12.23
N THR A 74 6.38 0.35 12.06
CA THR A 74 7.10 -0.72 12.76
C THR A 74 7.75 -1.64 11.73
N ARG A 75 8.92 -2.20 12.05
CA ARG A 75 9.58 -3.16 11.17
C ARG A 75 8.82 -4.49 11.18
N PRO A 76 8.78 -5.22 10.06
CA PRO A 76 8.13 -6.53 10.02
C PRO A 76 8.73 -7.54 11.02
N SER A 77 10.02 -7.44 11.33
CA SER A 77 10.69 -8.31 12.32
C SER A 77 10.09 -8.26 13.72
N ASP A 78 9.39 -7.17 14.05
CA ASP A 78 8.83 -6.91 15.38
C ASP A 78 7.36 -7.34 15.48
N LEU A 79 6.81 -7.93 14.42
CA LEU A 79 5.40 -8.29 14.29
C LEU A 79 5.25 -9.77 13.94
N THR A 80 4.12 -10.35 14.32
CA THR A 80 3.74 -11.68 13.86
C THR A 80 3.38 -11.65 12.37
N PRO A 81 3.55 -12.77 11.63
CA PRO A 81 3.10 -12.86 10.24
C PRO A 81 1.62 -12.53 10.06
N GLU A 82 0.78 -12.87 11.04
CA GLU A 82 -0.65 -12.59 11.07
C GLU A 82 -0.92 -11.09 11.18
N GLN A 83 -0.24 -10.37 12.09
CA GLN A 83 -0.33 -8.91 12.18
C GLN A 83 0.08 -8.22 10.88
N ILE A 84 1.16 -8.69 10.24
CA ILE A 84 1.61 -8.11 8.96
C ILE A 84 0.57 -8.34 7.87
N ARG A 85 -0.01 -9.54 7.78
CA ARG A 85 -1.08 -9.80 6.81
C ARG A 85 -2.30 -8.93 7.05
N GLN A 86 -2.69 -8.74 8.32
CA GLN A 86 -3.80 -7.85 8.69
C GLN A 86 -3.53 -6.39 8.33
N VAL A 87 -2.31 -5.89 8.54
CA VAL A 87 -1.95 -4.53 8.13
C VAL A 87 -1.94 -4.40 6.62
N VAL A 88 -1.25 -5.30 5.91
CA VAL A 88 -1.11 -5.24 4.45
C VAL A 88 -2.47 -5.32 3.74
N ALA A 89 -3.41 -6.11 4.28
CA ALA A 89 -4.79 -6.16 3.82
C ALA A 89 -5.51 -4.83 4.11
N GLY A 90 -5.89 -4.13 3.06
CA GLY A 90 -6.52 -2.82 3.18
C GLY A 90 -6.60 -2.08 1.86
N HIS A 91 -6.93 -0.79 1.95
CA HIS A 91 -6.95 0.13 0.82
C HIS A 91 -5.82 1.11 0.95
N TRP A 92 -5.11 1.32 -0.16
CA TRP A 92 -3.85 2.04 -0.18
C TRP A 92 -3.79 2.96 -1.39
N THR A 93 -3.08 4.08 -1.26
CA THR A 93 -2.75 4.94 -2.39
C THR A 93 -1.29 5.31 -2.42
N SER A 94 -0.75 5.50 -3.62
CA SER A 94 0.61 6.00 -3.81
C SER A 94 0.70 6.82 -5.09
N GLU A 95 1.67 7.73 -5.13
CA GLU A 95 2.03 8.48 -6.32
C GLU A 95 3.36 7.94 -6.88
N TYR A 96 3.28 7.14 -7.94
CA TYR A 96 4.45 6.59 -8.63
C TYR A 96 4.13 6.42 -10.10
N TYR A 97 4.73 7.27 -10.95
CA TYR A 97 4.37 7.43 -12.36
C TYR A 97 2.88 7.75 -12.62
N GLY A 98 2.21 8.29 -11.60
CA GLY A 98 0.78 8.55 -11.56
C GLY A 98 0.16 8.02 -10.27
N THR A 99 -1.14 8.24 -10.11
CA THR A 99 -1.85 7.81 -8.91
C THR A 99 -2.21 6.34 -9.00
N ARG A 100 -1.82 5.57 -7.97
CA ARG A 100 -2.18 4.17 -7.81
C ARG A 100 -3.12 4.01 -6.63
N TYR A 101 -4.09 3.13 -6.79
CA TYR A 101 -5.01 2.71 -5.74
C TYR A 101 -4.91 1.20 -5.64
N LEU A 102 -4.45 0.71 -4.50
CA LEU A 102 -4.28 -0.72 -4.24
C LEU A 102 -5.35 -1.15 -3.24
N THR A 103 -6.01 -2.27 -3.53
CA THR A 103 -6.87 -2.98 -2.59
C THR A 103 -6.27 -4.36 -2.39
N VAL A 104 -5.94 -4.70 -1.16
CA VAL A 104 -5.46 -6.03 -0.77
C VAL A 104 -6.50 -6.66 0.14
N ARG A 105 -6.97 -7.86 -0.20
CA ARG A 105 -8.03 -8.55 0.53
C ARG A 105 -7.46 -9.73 1.30
N ASN A 106 -8.07 -10.05 2.44
CA ASN A 106 -7.66 -11.19 3.28
C ASN A 106 -7.82 -12.56 2.60
N ASP A 107 -8.58 -12.64 1.52
CA ASP A 107 -8.78 -13.87 0.73
C ASP A 107 -7.61 -14.22 -0.20
N GLY A 108 -6.52 -13.44 -0.17
CA GLY A 108 -5.36 -13.65 -1.04
C GLY A 108 -5.50 -13.01 -2.42
N THR A 109 -6.50 -12.16 -2.66
CA THR A 109 -6.62 -11.35 -3.88
C THR A 109 -6.23 -9.90 -3.65
N ALA A 110 -5.74 -9.25 -4.70
CA ALA A 110 -5.47 -7.82 -4.70
C ALA A 110 -5.80 -7.20 -6.06
N THR A 111 -6.07 -5.90 -6.06
CA THR A 111 -6.39 -5.15 -7.26
C THR A 111 -5.68 -3.80 -7.21
N ILE A 112 -4.98 -3.44 -8.29
CA ILE A 112 -4.44 -2.10 -8.46
C ILE A 112 -5.22 -1.36 -9.56
N LEU A 113 -5.61 -0.13 -9.28
CA LEU A 113 -6.14 0.82 -10.25
C LEU A 113 -5.10 1.91 -10.45
N PHE A 114 -4.48 1.94 -11.62
CA PHE A 114 -3.42 2.88 -11.96
C PHE A 114 -3.93 3.94 -12.93
N GLN A 115 -3.82 5.21 -12.53
CA GLN A 115 -4.07 6.37 -13.37
C GLN A 115 -2.72 6.97 -13.77
N ALA A 116 -2.31 6.70 -15.01
CA ALA A 116 -1.00 7.09 -15.49
C ALA A 116 -0.89 8.62 -15.64
N ASN A 117 0.26 9.17 -15.23
CA ASN A 117 0.62 10.56 -15.54
C ASN A 117 1.01 10.72 -17.01
N THR A 118 1.23 11.94 -17.49
CA THR A 118 1.55 12.22 -18.91
C THR A 118 2.67 11.35 -19.48
N MET A 119 3.70 11.04 -18.68
CA MET A 119 4.83 10.25 -19.14
C MET A 119 4.49 8.76 -19.23
N ALA A 120 3.81 8.21 -18.23
CA ALA A 120 3.39 6.79 -18.22
C ALA A 120 2.27 6.47 -19.21
N ARG A 121 1.45 7.48 -19.56
CA ARG A 121 0.33 7.33 -20.50
C ARG A 121 0.74 6.82 -21.87
N MET A 122 1.95 7.16 -22.32
CA MET A 122 2.47 6.74 -23.63
C MET A 122 2.75 5.24 -23.71
N VAL A 123 2.95 4.57 -22.56
CA VAL A 123 3.37 3.17 -22.51
C VAL A 123 2.27 2.22 -22.02
N VAL A 124 1.54 2.60 -20.96
CA VAL A 124 0.49 1.73 -20.39
C VAL A 124 -0.93 2.19 -20.72
N GLY A 125 -1.08 3.32 -21.43
CA GLY A 125 -2.37 3.98 -21.64
C GLY A 125 -2.78 4.86 -20.46
N ALA A 126 -3.98 5.45 -20.54
CA ALA A 126 -4.48 6.39 -19.52
C ALA A 126 -4.76 5.74 -18.17
N ARG A 127 -5.21 4.48 -18.20
CA ARG A 127 -5.67 3.74 -17.03
C ARG A 127 -5.33 2.28 -17.21
N LEU A 128 -4.97 1.64 -16.11
CA LEU A 128 -4.65 0.22 -16.06
C LEU A 128 -5.20 -0.39 -14.78
N ARG A 129 -6.00 -1.44 -14.91
CA ARG A 129 -6.50 -2.28 -13.84
C ARG A 129 -5.67 -3.56 -13.85
N ILE A 130 -5.06 -3.92 -12.72
CA ILE A 130 -4.34 -5.19 -12.60
C ILE A 130 -4.93 -5.97 -11.44
N GLU A 131 -5.23 -7.23 -11.69
CA GLU A 131 -5.66 -8.19 -10.68
C GLU A 131 -4.52 -9.11 -10.30
N TYR A 132 -4.34 -9.30 -9.01
CA TYR A 132 -3.30 -10.10 -8.42
C TYR A 132 -3.89 -11.15 -7.50
N THR A 133 -3.22 -12.30 -7.39
CA THR A 133 -3.17 -13.01 -6.12
C THR A 133 -1.99 -12.48 -5.31
N TRP A 134 -2.07 -12.55 -3.99
CA TRP A 134 -0.98 -12.12 -3.13
C TRP A 134 -0.75 -13.08 -1.96
N GLU A 135 0.48 -13.08 -1.47
CA GLU A 135 0.90 -13.78 -0.27
C GLU A 135 2.00 -13.01 0.45
N TYR A 136 2.22 -13.35 1.73
CA TYR A 136 3.32 -12.85 2.54
C TYR A 136 4.25 -14.01 2.91
N ASP A 137 5.52 -13.89 2.57
CA ASP A 137 6.60 -14.79 2.96
C ASP A 137 7.29 -14.26 4.23
N PRO A 138 6.99 -14.83 5.42
CA PRO A 138 7.56 -14.35 6.67
C PRO A 138 9.05 -14.64 6.80
N SER A 139 9.59 -15.63 6.09
CA SER A 139 11.02 -15.97 6.17
C SER A 139 11.92 -14.92 5.49
N LYS A 140 11.32 -14.09 4.63
CA LYS A 140 12.01 -13.04 3.87
C LYS A 140 11.39 -11.66 4.08
N GLU A 141 10.41 -11.54 4.97
CA GLU A 141 9.65 -10.31 5.22
C GLU A 141 9.11 -9.67 3.93
N ARG A 142 8.47 -10.48 3.08
CA ARG A 142 8.22 -10.11 1.68
C ARG A 142 6.77 -10.32 1.26
N VAL A 143 6.21 -9.35 0.57
CA VAL A 143 4.94 -9.51 -0.17
C VAL A 143 5.21 -9.94 -1.60
N ILE A 144 4.38 -10.85 -2.10
CA ILE A 144 4.49 -11.39 -3.46
C ILE A 144 3.13 -11.21 -4.14
N PHE A 145 3.08 -10.35 -5.15
CA PHE A 145 1.90 -10.14 -5.99
C PHE A 145 2.08 -10.89 -7.31
N THR A 146 1.19 -11.84 -7.62
CA THR A 146 1.20 -12.60 -8.87
C THR A 146 0.04 -12.14 -9.76
N MET A 147 0.36 -11.60 -10.93
CA MET A 147 -0.63 -11.03 -11.84
C MET A 147 -1.46 -12.13 -12.49
N VAL A 148 -2.76 -12.15 -12.20
CA VAL A 148 -3.71 -13.14 -12.74
C VAL A 148 -4.51 -12.58 -13.91
N ASP A 149 -4.90 -11.30 -13.86
CA ASP A 149 -5.72 -10.68 -14.91
C ASP A 149 -5.53 -9.14 -14.92
N GLY A 150 -6.21 -8.45 -15.82
CA GLY A 150 -6.30 -7.01 -15.84
C GLY A 150 -6.73 -6.44 -17.19
N GLY A 151 -6.78 -5.12 -17.28
CA GLY A 151 -7.13 -4.42 -18.52
C GLY A 151 -6.69 -2.95 -18.53
N PRO A 152 -6.45 -2.35 -19.70
CA PRO A 152 -6.59 -2.95 -21.04
C PRO A 152 -5.44 -3.91 -21.38
N GLU A 153 -5.68 -4.86 -22.29
CA GLU A 153 -4.74 -5.93 -22.65
C GLU A 153 -3.36 -5.39 -23.07
N SER A 154 -3.31 -4.33 -23.88
CA SER A 154 -2.06 -3.73 -24.33
C SER A 154 -1.20 -3.19 -23.17
N GLY A 155 -1.84 -2.57 -22.17
CA GLY A 155 -1.18 -2.09 -20.97
C GLY A 155 -0.68 -3.24 -20.08
N ILE A 156 -1.48 -4.30 -19.94
CA ILE A 156 -1.09 -5.51 -19.20
C ILE A 156 0.07 -6.22 -19.87
N ALA A 157 0.04 -6.39 -21.19
CA ALA A 157 1.13 -6.99 -21.95
C ALA A 157 2.43 -6.20 -21.77
N TYR A 158 2.36 -4.86 -21.78
CA TYR A 158 3.51 -4.01 -21.48
C TYR A 158 4.03 -4.23 -20.06
N VAL A 159 3.15 -4.21 -19.05
CA VAL A 159 3.56 -4.43 -17.66
C VAL A 159 4.19 -5.81 -17.47
N ARG A 160 3.60 -6.88 -18.02
CA ARG A 160 4.19 -8.23 -17.95
C ARG A 160 5.57 -8.30 -18.61
N LYS A 161 5.78 -7.57 -19.71
CA LYS A 161 7.09 -7.50 -20.37
C LYS A 161 8.13 -6.78 -19.49
N LEU A 162 7.72 -5.77 -18.73
CA LEU A 162 8.62 -4.94 -17.93
C LEU A 162 8.90 -5.51 -16.53
N TRP A 163 7.86 -5.93 -15.82
CA TRP A 163 7.92 -6.36 -14.42
C TRP A 163 7.74 -7.87 -14.24
N GLY A 164 7.46 -8.59 -15.32
CA GLY A 164 7.13 -10.00 -15.26
C GLY A 164 5.71 -10.25 -14.71
N ASN A 165 5.44 -11.51 -14.39
CA ASN A 165 4.15 -11.93 -13.83
C ASN A 165 4.12 -11.88 -12.30
N GLN A 166 5.26 -11.71 -11.64
CA GLN A 166 5.36 -11.66 -10.19
C GLN A 166 6.14 -10.43 -9.76
N GLN A 167 5.52 -9.62 -8.91
CA GLN A 167 6.19 -8.53 -8.23
C GLN A 167 6.48 -8.96 -6.80
N LYS A 168 7.76 -8.93 -6.42
CA LYS A 168 8.25 -9.33 -5.11
C LYS A 168 8.81 -8.08 -4.44
N GLN A 169 8.33 -7.78 -3.24
CA GLN A 169 8.72 -6.55 -2.56
C GLN A 169 8.98 -6.82 -1.08
N ASP A 170 10.12 -6.36 -0.60
CA ASP A 170 10.47 -6.44 0.81
C ASP A 170 9.62 -5.42 1.57
N VAL A 171 9.07 -5.85 2.70
CA VAL A 171 8.32 -5.00 3.61
C VAL A 171 9.34 -4.25 4.46
N LEU A 172 9.36 -2.93 4.40
CA LEU A 172 10.30 -2.12 5.18
C LEU A 172 9.70 -1.69 6.52
N PHE A 173 8.50 -1.10 6.44
CA PHE A 173 7.76 -0.60 7.58
C PHE A 173 6.26 -0.75 7.32
N VAL A 174 5.52 -1.08 8.37
CA VAL A 174 4.07 -1.23 8.32
C VAL A 174 3.41 -0.62 9.55
N CYS A 175 2.28 0.04 9.32
CA CYS A 175 1.30 0.42 10.33
C CYS A 175 -0.08 0.61 9.69
N THR A 176 -1.10 0.90 10.50
CA THR A 176 -2.46 1.19 10.01
C THR A 176 -2.55 2.36 9.04
N GLY A 177 -1.60 3.29 9.05
CA GLY A 177 -1.59 4.48 8.19
C GLY A 177 -0.66 4.40 6.98
N GLU A 178 0.40 3.60 7.05
CA GLU A 178 1.47 3.58 6.06
C GLU A 178 2.00 2.18 5.79
N LEU A 179 2.31 1.91 4.53
CA LEU A 179 2.94 0.69 4.07
C LEU A 179 4.12 1.06 3.17
N HIS A 180 5.32 0.64 3.58
CA HIS A 180 6.56 0.92 2.87
C HIS A 180 7.11 -0.38 2.29
N LEU A 181 7.20 -0.45 0.97
CA LEU A 181 7.66 -1.62 0.23
C LEU A 181 8.90 -1.28 -0.60
N ARG A 182 9.81 -2.24 -0.81
CA ARG A 182 10.98 -2.06 -1.68
C ARG A 182 11.05 -3.16 -2.74
N ASP A 183 11.29 -2.78 -3.98
CA ASP A 183 11.56 -3.74 -5.05
C ASP A 183 12.86 -4.52 -4.77
N LEU A 184 12.97 -5.75 -5.29
CA LEU A 184 14.13 -6.63 -5.03
C LEU A 184 15.46 -6.12 -5.57
N ASP A 185 15.44 -5.19 -6.52
CA ASP A 185 16.66 -4.55 -7.01
C ASP A 185 17.19 -3.47 -6.05
N GLY A 186 16.43 -3.17 -4.99
CA GLY A 186 16.75 -2.18 -3.97
C GLY A 186 16.66 -0.73 -4.46
N LYS A 187 16.23 -0.48 -5.71
CA LYS A 187 16.27 0.85 -6.33
C LYS A 187 15.02 1.66 -6.08
N THR A 188 13.89 0.98 -5.94
CA THR A 188 12.59 1.62 -5.82
C THR A 188 11.97 1.30 -4.48
N GLU A 189 11.64 2.35 -3.74
CA GLU A 189 10.79 2.28 -2.55
C GLU A 189 9.42 2.85 -2.90
N HIS A 190 8.38 2.18 -2.39
CA HIS A 190 7.00 2.57 -2.55
C HIS A 190 6.43 2.89 -1.19
N HIS A 191 6.09 4.15 -1.01
CA HIS A 191 5.29 4.61 0.11
C HIS A 191 3.81 4.56 -0.28
N TRP A 192 3.05 3.78 0.47
CA TRP A 192 1.60 3.68 0.37
C TRP A 192 0.95 4.28 1.61
N VAL A 193 -0.05 5.11 1.39
CA VAL A 193 -0.85 5.73 2.45
C VAL A 193 -2.20 5.02 2.51
N ALA A 194 -2.64 4.67 3.72
CA ALA A 194 -3.90 4.00 3.93
C ALA A 194 -5.09 4.88 3.51
N LEU A 195 -6.12 4.23 2.98
CA LEU A 195 -7.41 4.82 2.69
C LEU A 195 -8.48 4.06 3.47
N ASN A 196 -9.53 4.76 3.89
CA ASN A 196 -10.72 4.07 4.42
C ASN A 196 -11.39 3.23 3.31
N GLU A 197 -11.44 3.78 2.10
CA GLU A 197 -11.98 3.12 0.91
C GLU A 197 -11.39 3.74 -0.36
N ILE A 198 -11.45 2.99 -1.47
CA ILE A 198 -11.11 3.57 -2.78
C ILE A 198 -12.25 4.51 -3.21
N PRO A 199 -11.97 5.77 -3.60
CA PRO A 199 -13.03 6.71 -3.94
C PRO A 199 -13.95 6.19 -5.05
N ASN A 200 -15.28 6.28 -4.87
CA ASN A 200 -16.28 5.77 -5.84
C ASN A 200 -16.03 6.29 -7.27
N LYS A 201 -15.70 7.58 -7.41
CA LYS A 201 -15.34 8.20 -8.69
C LYS A 201 -14.18 7.49 -9.41
N VAL A 202 -13.27 6.87 -8.66
CA VAL A 202 -12.17 6.08 -9.20
C VAL A 202 -12.71 4.72 -9.62
N GLN A 203 -13.42 4.01 -8.74
CA GLN A 203 -14.01 2.72 -9.06
C GLN A 203 -14.85 2.76 -10.36
N ASP A 204 -15.75 3.75 -10.48
CA ASP A 204 -16.62 3.95 -11.66
C ASP A 204 -15.84 4.16 -12.96
N ARG A 205 -14.65 4.77 -12.89
CA ARG A 205 -13.79 5.02 -14.06
C ARG A 205 -13.11 3.75 -14.56
N PHE A 206 -12.92 2.77 -13.69
CA PHE A 206 -12.26 1.50 -13.99
C PHE A 206 -13.26 0.37 -14.23
N ALA A 207 -14.52 0.50 -13.79
CA ALA A 207 -15.60 -0.44 -14.11
C ALA A 207 -15.93 -0.53 -15.62
N LYS A 208 -15.42 0.41 -16.43
CA LYS A 208 -15.63 0.50 -17.87
C LYS A 208 -14.43 0.03 -18.70
N LEU A 209 -13.41 -0.54 -18.06
CA LEU A 209 -12.23 -1.13 -18.70
C LEU A 209 -12.42 -2.62 -18.88
#